data_AF-A0A0C2CRR9-F1
#
_entry.id   AF-A0A0C2CRR9-F1
#
_cell.length_a   1.000
_cell.length_b   1.000
_cell.length_c   1.000
_cell.angle_alpha   90.00
_cell.angle_beta   90.00
_cell.angle_gamma   90.00
#
_symmetry.space_group_name_H-M   'P 1'
#
loop_
_entity.id
_entity.type
_entity.pdbx_description
1 polymer ?
#
loop_
_entity_poly.entity_id
_entity_poly.type
_entity_poly.pdbx_seq_one_letter_code
_entity_poly.pdbx_strand_id
1 'polypeptide(L)'
;VNECETKQHDCDPRAMCRDEAVGYSCHCPFGFADISPNSTRPGRVCIQREFHQNSVYGSMNFHRKSRDCGGRPGIVAWTNQPQ
;
A
#
# COMPACT_ATOMS: atom_id res chain seq x y z
N VAL A 1 -23.84 -3.05 -4.51
CA VAL A 1 -23.56 -1.91 -5.42
C VAL A 1 -22.07 -1.69 -5.33
N ASN A 2 -21.38 -1.41 -6.43
CA ASN A 2 -19.95 -1.13 -6.37
C ASN A 2 -19.74 0.38 -6.49
N GLU A 3 -19.47 1.05 -5.36
CA GLU A 3 -19.27 2.49 -5.32
C GLU A 3 -18.03 2.89 -6.11
N CYS A 4 -16.97 2.05 -6.15
CA CYS A 4 -15.73 2.29 -6.89
C CYS A 4 -15.94 2.28 -8.42
N GLU A 5 -16.74 1.36 -8.95
CA GLU A 5 -17.05 1.30 -10.40
C GLU A 5 -18.02 2.38 -10.82
N THR A 6 -19.00 2.69 -9.97
CA THR A 6 -20.01 3.71 -10.25
C THR A 6 -19.52 5.13 -9.95
N LYS A 7 -18.28 5.29 -9.46
CA LYS A 7 -17.71 6.55 -8.98
C LYS A 7 -18.57 7.26 -7.93
N GLN A 8 -19.35 6.50 -7.17
CA GLN A 8 -20.16 6.99 -6.04
C GLN A 8 -19.35 6.94 -4.74
N HIS A 9 -18.13 7.45 -4.79
CA HIS A 9 -17.21 7.49 -3.65
C HIS A 9 -16.57 8.88 -3.51
N ASP A 10 -16.23 9.26 -2.29
CA ASP A 10 -15.51 10.50 -1.97
C ASP A 10 -14.01 10.27 -1.69
N CYS A 11 -13.45 9.14 -2.14
CA CYS A 11 -11.99 8.91 -2.07
C CYS A 11 -11.19 10.06 -2.71
N ASP A 12 -9.98 10.32 -2.19
CA ASP A 12 -9.01 11.19 -2.85
C ASP A 12 -8.74 10.69 -4.29
N PRO A 13 -8.56 11.57 -5.30
CA PRO A 13 -8.28 11.16 -6.67
C PRO A 13 -7.05 10.27 -6.84
N ARG A 14 -6.11 10.33 -5.88
CA ARG A 14 -4.91 9.48 -5.82
C ARG A 14 -5.05 8.29 -4.87
N ALA A 15 -6.14 8.18 -4.13
CA ALA A 15 -6.40 7.03 -3.27
C ALA A 15 -6.87 5.82 -4.09
N MET A 16 -6.62 4.64 -3.54
CA MET A 16 -7.16 3.39 -4.04
C MET A 16 -8.52 3.15 -3.40
N CYS A 17 -9.56 2.99 -4.23
CA CYS A 17 -10.89 2.62 -3.79
C CYS A 17 -11.02 1.09 -3.73
N ARG A 18 -11.56 0.57 -2.63
CA ARG A 18 -11.88 -0.85 -2.45
C ARG A 18 -13.34 -0.99 -2.05
N ASP A 19 -14.09 -1.68 -2.90
CA ASP A 19 -15.45 -2.10 -2.63
C ASP A 19 -15.47 -3.12 -1.48
N GLU A 20 -16.32 -2.94 -0.50
CA GLU A 20 -16.49 -3.83 0.64
C GLU A 20 -17.89 -4.44 0.64
N ALA A 21 -18.10 -5.52 1.38
CA ALA A 21 -19.44 -6.09 1.54
C ALA A 21 -20.45 -5.08 2.13
N VAL A 22 -19.94 -4.09 2.87
CA VAL A 22 -20.72 -2.99 3.45
C VAL A 22 -20.03 -1.67 3.10
N GLY A 23 -20.45 -1.06 1.99
CA GLY A 23 -19.94 0.21 1.49
C GLY A 23 -18.55 0.09 0.85
N TYR A 24 -17.71 1.12 1.00
CA TYR A 24 -16.39 1.18 0.39
C TYR A 24 -15.35 1.75 1.34
N SER A 25 -14.10 1.35 1.14
CA SER A 25 -12.94 1.87 1.83
C SER A 25 -11.97 2.53 0.85
N CYS A 26 -11.30 3.60 1.29
CA CYS A 26 -10.29 4.29 0.49
C CYS A 26 -8.96 4.22 1.22
N HIS A 27 -7.88 3.98 0.49
CA HIS A 27 -6.53 3.86 1.06
C HIS A 27 -5.53 4.66 0.24
N CYS A 28 -4.65 5.40 0.90
CA CYS A 28 -3.57 6.10 0.21
C CYS A 28 -2.50 5.10 -0.27
N PRO A 29 -1.99 5.23 -1.51
CA PRO A 29 -0.94 4.38 -2.01
C PRO A 29 0.39 4.64 -1.29
N PHE A 30 1.34 3.71 -1.45
CA PHE A 30 2.66 3.86 -0.86
C PHE A 30 3.33 5.18 -1.28
N GLY A 31 3.95 5.87 -0.32
CA GLY A 31 4.54 7.20 -0.53
C GLY A 31 3.59 8.37 -0.26
N PHE A 32 2.31 8.10 0.02
CA PHE A 32 1.33 9.11 0.40
C PHE A 32 0.98 8.97 1.88
N ALA A 33 0.89 10.11 2.57
CA ALA A 33 0.40 10.17 3.94
C ALA A 33 -1.09 10.54 3.92
N ASP A 34 -1.87 9.79 4.68
CA ASP A 34 -3.27 10.10 4.91
C ASP A 34 -3.37 11.19 5.99
N ILE A 35 -3.95 12.33 5.65
CA ILE A 35 -4.23 13.44 6.57
C ILE A 35 -5.73 13.70 6.68
N SER A 36 -6.55 12.69 6.40
CA SER A 36 -7.99 12.79 6.50
C SER A 36 -8.40 13.18 7.92
N PRO A 37 -9.31 14.16 8.10
CA PRO A 37 -9.73 14.63 9.43
C PRO A 37 -10.50 13.58 10.22
N ASN A 38 -11.04 12.56 9.53
CA ASN A 38 -11.83 11.50 10.12
C ASN A 38 -11.07 10.17 10.06
N SER A 39 -10.60 9.68 11.20
CA SER A 39 -9.88 8.42 11.31
C SER A 39 -10.71 7.20 10.90
N THR A 40 -12.05 7.29 10.94
CA THR A 40 -12.95 6.22 10.52
C THR A 40 -13.10 6.15 9.00
N ARG A 41 -12.67 7.18 8.27
CA ARG A 41 -12.78 7.27 6.80
C ARG A 41 -11.42 7.67 6.20
N PRO A 42 -10.46 6.74 6.16
CA PRO A 42 -9.16 7.00 5.55
C PRO A 42 -9.26 7.22 4.03
N GLY A 43 -8.18 7.72 3.43
CA GLY A 43 -8.00 7.86 1.99
C GLY A 43 -8.85 8.94 1.34
N ARG A 44 -9.28 9.96 2.09
CA ARG A 44 -10.02 11.13 1.59
C ARG A 44 -9.10 12.30 1.26
N VAL A 45 -8.01 12.42 2.02
CA VAL A 45 -6.95 13.40 1.79
C VAL A 45 -5.62 12.68 1.87
N CYS A 46 -5.11 12.28 0.72
CA CYS A 46 -3.77 11.71 0.61
C CYS A 46 -2.83 12.85 0.25
N ILE A 47 -1.71 13.06 0.92
CA ILE A 47 -0.67 14.01 0.49
C ILE A 47 0.57 13.24 0.09
N GLN A 48 1.16 13.59 -1.05
CA GLN A 48 2.46 13.03 -1.40
C GLN A 48 3.43 13.60 -0.38
N ARG A 49 4.10 12.73 0.39
CA ARG A 49 5.24 13.21 1.15
C ARG A 49 6.34 13.41 0.13
N GLU A 50 6.46 14.63 -0.39
CA GLU A 50 7.65 15.09 -1.09
C GLU A 50 8.81 15.04 -0.09
N PHE A 51 9.41 13.86 0.03
CA PHE A 51 10.74 13.76 0.59
C PHE A 51 11.64 14.53 -0.37
N HIS A 52 11.95 15.78 0.00
CA HIS A 52 13.03 16.53 -0.62
C HIS A 52 14.25 15.62 -0.74
N GLN A 53 14.83 15.63 -1.93
CA GLN A 53 15.74 14.64 -2.49
C GLN A 53 17.02 14.50 -1.64
N ASN A 54 17.03 13.55 -0.71
CA ASN A 54 18.28 12.94 -0.25
C ASN A 54 18.10 11.42 -0.12
N SER A 55 18.30 10.73 -1.26
CA SER A 55 18.73 9.32 -1.37
C SER A 55 17.99 8.21 -0.61
N VAL A 56 16.64 8.21 -0.55
CA VAL A 56 15.87 7.01 -0.11
C VAL A 56 14.72 6.65 -1.07
N TYR A 57 14.80 7.06 -2.34
CA TYR A 57 14.56 6.08 -3.42
C TYR A 57 15.90 5.45 -3.74
N GLY A 58 16.50 4.78 -2.74
CA GLY A 58 17.65 3.94 -3.01
C GLY A 58 17.23 2.98 -4.11
N SER A 59 18.08 2.83 -5.13
CA SER A 59 17.97 1.82 -6.17
C SER A 59 17.46 0.51 -5.57
N MET A 60 16.15 0.30 -5.61
CA MET A 60 15.56 -0.98 -5.29
C MET A 60 15.98 -1.83 -6.48
N ASN A 61 17.09 -2.55 -6.32
CA ASN A 61 17.33 -3.76 -7.08
C ASN A 61 16.18 -4.68 -6.73
N PHE A 62 15.09 -4.55 -7.49
CA PHE A 62 14.05 -5.56 -7.57
C PHE A 62 14.71 -6.79 -8.20
N HIS A 63 15.40 -7.61 -7.40
CA HIS A 63 15.27 -9.03 -7.65
C HIS A 63 13.83 -9.37 -7.32
N ARG A 64 13.01 -9.30 -8.36
CA ARG A 64 11.61 -9.72 -8.42
C ARG A 64 11.43 -11.06 -7.71
N LYS A 65 11.17 -11.04 -6.39
CA LYS A 65 10.67 -12.17 -5.61
C LYS A 65 10.28 -11.70 -4.21
N SER A 66 9.06 -11.22 -4.07
CA SER A 66 8.36 -11.35 -2.81
C SER A 66 6.88 -11.61 -3.09
N ARG A 67 6.62 -12.87 -3.45
CA ARG A 67 5.37 -13.52 -3.06
C ARG A 67 5.66 -14.00 -1.64
N ASP A 68 5.11 -13.32 -0.63
CA ASP A 68 4.38 -13.96 0.46
C ASP A 68 3.92 -12.94 1.50
N CYS A 69 2.60 -12.71 1.51
CA CYS A 69 1.91 -12.22 2.70
C CYS A 69 1.84 -13.39 3.70
N GLY A 70 2.62 -13.31 4.78
CA GLY A 70 2.40 -14.11 5.99
C GLY A 70 3.20 -15.41 6.06
N GLY A 71 4.29 -15.39 6.84
CA GLY A 71 5.00 -16.61 7.22
C GLY A 71 6.07 -16.32 8.26
N ARG A 72 5.95 -16.94 9.43
CA ARG A 72 6.86 -16.78 10.58
C ARG A 72 8.30 -17.15 10.19
N PRO A 73 9.35 -16.47 10.72
CA PRO A 73 10.73 -16.84 10.44
C PRO A 73 11.08 -18.15 11.16
N GLY A 74 10.92 -19.26 10.46
CA GLY A 74 11.51 -20.54 10.84
C GLY A 74 12.98 -20.55 10.43
N ILE A 75 13.87 -20.72 11.40
CA ILE A 75 15.31 -20.87 11.19
C ILE A 75 15.53 -22.18 10.42
N VAL A 76 15.84 -22.11 9.12
CA VAL A 76 16.26 -23.28 8.36
C VAL A 76 17.78 -23.28 8.24
N ALA A 77 18.38 -24.36 8.76
CA ALA A 77 19.81 -24.59 8.75
C ALA A 77 20.32 -24.78 7.32
N TRP A 78 21.32 -23.98 6.94
CA TRP A 78 22.05 -24.13 5.68
C TRP A 78 23.00 -25.31 5.81
N THR A 79 22.71 -26.43 5.15
CA THR A 79 23.76 -27.41 4.83
C THR A 79 24.08 -27.28 3.34
N ASN A 80 25.32 -26.87 3.09
CA ASN A 80 25.93 -26.68 1.77
C ASN A 80 25.61 -27.83 0.80
N GLN A 81 25.18 -27.51 -0.42
CA GLN A 81 25.54 -28.32 -1.58
C GLN A 81 25.88 -27.45 -2.81
N PRO A 82 26.87 -27.87 -3.63
CA PRO A 82 27.49 -27.04 -4.66
C PRO A 82 26.77 -27.14 -6.01
N GLN A 83 26.87 -26.04 -6.78
CA GLN A 83 26.54 -25.80 -8.21
C GLN A 83 25.75 -26.87 -8.98
#